data_AF-A0A840V5J0-F1
#
_entry.id   AF-A0A840V5J0-F1
#
_cell.length_a   1.000
_cell.length_b   1.000
_cell.length_c   1.000
_cell.angle_alpha   90.00
_cell.angle_beta   90.00
_cell.angle_gamma   90.00
#
_symmetry.space_group_name_H-M   'P 1'
#
loop_
_entity.id
_entity.type
_entity.pdbx_description
1 polymer ?
#
loop_
_entity_poly.entity_id
_entity_poly.type
_entity_poly.pdbx_seq_one_letter_code
_entity_poly.pdbx_strand_id
1 'polypeptide(L)' 'MKLLNEWRDAVLRDNDRANVKVGGKEYRKGLQMACMQCHTDKEKFCDSCHTYAAVSPTCWDCHLTPAEAASKKETH' A
#
# COMPACT_ATOMS: atom_id res chain seq x y z
N MET A 1 9.83 3.04 -3.41
CA MET A 1 8.67 3.84 -2.94
C MET A 1 8.30 5.06 -3.81
N LYS A 2 8.96 5.31 -4.97
CA LYS A 2 8.68 6.49 -5.82
C LYS A 2 7.23 6.56 -6.31
N LEU A 3 6.75 5.51 -6.99
CA LEU A 3 5.39 5.46 -7.53
C LEU A 3 4.31 5.60 -6.44
N LEU A 4 4.52 4.97 -5.28
CA LEU A 4 3.56 5.07 -4.17
C LEU A 4 3.49 6.50 -3.61
N ASN A 5 4.63 7.19 -3.53
CA ASN A 5 4.66 8.59 -3.08
C ASN A 5 3.96 9.51 -4.09
N GLU A 6 4.17 9.29 -5.39
CA GLU A 6 3.48 10.03 -6.45
C GLU A 6 1.96 9.81 -6.37
N TRP A 7 1.52 8.57 -6.15
CA TRP A 7 0.10 8.27 -5.98
C TRP A 7 -0.51 8.88 -4.73
N ARG A 8 0.23 8.87 -3.61
CA ARG A 8 -0.19 9.53 -2.38
C ARG A 8 -0.44 11.00 -2.64
N ASP A 9 0.52 11.67 -3.28
CA ASP A 9 0.43 13.10 -3.52
C ASP A 9 -0.71 13.42 -4.51
N ALA A 10 -0.87 12.65 -5.59
CA ALA A 10 -1.98 12.81 -6.53
C ALA A 10 -3.36 12.65 -5.87
N VAL A 11 -3.53 11.64 -5.01
CA VAL A 11 -4.82 11.36 -4.35
C VAL A 11 -5.13 12.39 -3.26
N LEU A 12 -4.14 12.79 -2.47
CA LEU A 12 -4.33 13.65 -1.31
C LEU A 12 -4.27 15.14 -1.62
N ARG A 13 -3.38 15.56 -2.55
CA ARG A 13 -3.18 16.97 -2.88
C ARG A 13 -3.96 17.40 -4.11
N ASP A 14 -4.00 16.54 -5.13
CA ASP A 14 -4.60 16.90 -6.43
C ASP A 14 -6.00 16.31 -6.61
N ASN A 15 -6.46 15.50 -5.64
CA ASN A 15 -7.73 14.76 -5.68
C ASN A 15 -7.89 13.85 -6.91
N ASP A 16 -6.78 13.45 -7.55
CA ASP A 16 -6.76 12.53 -8.68
C ASP A 16 -6.86 11.08 -8.17
N ARG A 17 -8.09 10.57 -8.20
CA ARG A 17 -8.45 9.21 -7.77
C ARG A 17 -8.70 8.27 -8.96
N ALA A 18 -8.23 8.62 -10.16
CA ALA A 18 -8.40 7.77 -11.33
C ALA A 18 -7.74 6.40 -11.13
N ASN A 19 -8.41 5.34 -11.59
CA ASN A 19 -7.85 3.99 -11.61
C ASN A 19 -6.64 3.94 -12.55
N VAL A 20 -5.68 3.09 -12.22
CA VAL A 20 -4.53 2.79 -13.07
C VAL A 20 -4.64 1.37 -13.62
N LYS A 21 -4.19 1.17 -14.86
CA LYS A 21 -4.18 -0.16 -15.48
C LYS A 21 -2.77 -0.76 -15.42
N VAL A 22 -2.64 -1.91 -14.78
CA VAL A 22 -1.38 -2.66 -14.66
C VAL A 22 -1.64 -4.09 -15.12
N GLY A 23 -0.92 -4.54 -16.17
CA GLY A 23 -1.07 -5.90 -16.69
C GLY A 23 -2.49 -6.25 -17.13
N GLY A 24 -3.26 -5.28 -17.63
CA GLY A 24 -4.64 -5.49 -18.07
C GLY A 24 -5.71 -5.33 -16.98
N LYS A 25 -5.33 -5.26 -15.71
CA LYS A 25 -6.25 -5.08 -14.58
C LYS A 25 -6.25 -3.64 -14.09
N GLU A 26 -7.41 -3.15 -13.65
CA GLU A 26 -7.54 -1.83 -13.04
C GLU A 26 -7.34 -1.89 -11.53
N TYR A 27 -6.64 -0.90 -11.01
CA TYR A 27 -6.38 -0.75 -9.58
C TYR A 27 -6.62 0.69 -9.16
N ARG A 28 -7.18 0.87 -7.96
CA ARG A 28 -7.26 2.18 -7.31
C ARG A 28 -5.89 2.58 -6.79
N LYS A 29 -5.48 3.82 -7.02
CA LYS A 29 -4.22 4.36 -6.46
C LYS A 29 -4.24 4.21 -4.93
N GLY A 30 -3.35 3.38 -4.40
CA GLY A 30 -3.21 3.15 -2.96
C GLY A 30 -2.47 1.87 -2.62
N LEU A 31 -1.79 1.87 -1.47
CA LEU A 31 -0.98 0.73 -1.01
C LEU A 31 -1.83 -0.54 -0.86
N GLN A 32 -2.89 -0.48 -0.07
CA GLN A 32 -3.73 -1.65 0.26
C GLN A 32 -4.64 -2.08 -0.89
N MET A 33 -5.11 -1.12 -1.69
CA MET A 33 -6.08 -1.36 -2.78
C MET A 33 -5.43 -1.80 -4.10
N ALA A 34 -4.12 -1.57 -4.27
CA ALA A 34 -3.39 -1.97 -5.48
C ALA A 34 -2.22 -2.89 -5.15
N CYS A 35 -1.18 -2.35 -4.52
CA CYS A 35 0.10 -3.04 -4.39
C CYS A 35 -0.04 -4.32 -3.55
N MET A 36 -0.77 -4.24 -2.43
CA MET A 36 -0.96 -5.36 -1.51
C MET A 36 -1.92 -6.44 -2.04
N GLN A 37 -2.53 -6.27 -3.21
CA GLN A 37 -3.30 -7.32 -3.88
C GLN A 37 -2.39 -8.44 -4.42
N CYS A 38 -1.12 -8.13 -4.71
CA CYS A 38 -0.11 -9.09 -5.18
C CYS A 38 1.10 -9.17 -4.24
N HIS A 39 1.50 -8.06 -3.61
CA HIS A 39 2.64 -7.99 -2.69
C HIS A 39 2.16 -8.12 -1.24
N THR A 40 1.76 -9.31 -0.82
CA THR A 40 1.09 -9.49 0.48
C THR A 40 2.03 -9.50 1.68
N ASP A 41 3.33 -9.72 1.44
CA ASP A 41 4.33 -9.94 2.47
C ASP A 41 5.04 -8.63 2.87
N LYS A 42 4.58 -8.01 3.96
CA LYS A 42 5.20 -6.79 4.50
C LYS A 42 6.67 -6.99 4.88
N GLU A 43 7.01 -8.14 5.44
CA GLU A 43 8.37 -8.40 5.95
C GLU A 43 9.37 -8.44 4.80
N LYS A 44 9.05 -9.17 3.72
CA LYS A 44 9.94 -9.30 2.57
C LYS A 44 10.06 -8.01 1.74
N PHE A 45 9.02 -7.19 1.67
CA PHE A 45 9.01 -6.02 0.78
C PHE A 45 9.29 -4.69 1.48
N CYS A 46 8.74 -4.48 2.68
CA CYS A 46 8.87 -3.22 3.41
C CYS A 46 9.96 -3.30 4.46
N ASP A 47 9.94 -4.36 5.28
CA ASP A 47 10.81 -4.41 6.46
C ASP A 47 12.27 -4.67 6.08
N SER A 48 12.53 -5.45 5.03
CA SER A 48 13.90 -5.67 4.52
C SER A 48 14.65 -4.36 4.27
N CYS A 49 14.05 -3.43 3.52
CA CYS A 49 14.68 -2.14 3.20
C CYS A 49 14.69 -1.18 4.39
N HIS A 50 13.61 -1.12 5.18
CA HIS A 50 13.52 -0.17 6.30
C HIS A 50 14.40 -0.58 7.49
N THR A 51 14.52 -1.88 7.76
CA THR A 51 15.47 -2.42 8.74
C THR A 51 16.89 -2.14 8.30
N TYR A 52 17.23 -2.41 7.03
CA TYR A 52 18.55 -2.12 6.48
C TYR A 52 18.89 -0.63 6.58
N ALA A 53 17.95 0.25 6.25
CA ALA A 53 18.14 1.70 6.33
C ALA A 53 18.00 2.27 7.76
N ALA A 54 17.75 1.42 8.76
CA ALA A 54 17.51 1.81 10.15
C ALA A 54 16.44 2.92 10.31
N VAL A 55 15.37 2.86 9.50
CA VAL A 55 14.24 3.78 9.56
C VAL A 55 12.97 3.05 10.00
N SER A 56 12.12 3.73 10.75
CA SER A 56 10.83 3.21 11.18
C SER A 56 9.70 4.10 10.65
N PRO A 57 9.19 3.84 9.43
CA PRO A 57 8.11 4.63 8.86
C PRO A 57 6.78 4.38 9.58
N THR A 58 6.00 5.44 9.76
CA THR A 58 4.67 5.43 10.39
C THR A 58 3.55 4.97 9.46
N CYS A 59 3.89 4.39 8.30
CA CYS A 59 2.91 3.97 7.29
C CYS A 59 1.86 3.01 7.86
N TRP A 60 2.27 2.13 8.77
CA TRP A 60 1.42 1.09 9.36
C TRP A 60 0.64 1.56 10.58
N ASP A 61 0.80 2.81 11.01
CA ASP A 61 -0.04 3.39 12.06
C ASP A 61 -1.49 3.55 11.57
N CYS A 62 -1.67 3.68 10.25
CA CYS A 62 -2.98 3.80 9.60
C CYS A 62 -3.27 2.68 8.60
N HIS A 63 -2.24 2.07 7.97
CA HIS A 63 -2.45 0.97 7.02
C HIS A 63 -2.49 -0.40 7.71
N LEU A 64 -3.24 -1.32 7.11
CA LEU A 64 -3.37 -2.72 7.54
C LEU A 64 -2.75 -3.64 6.50
N THR A 65 -2.01 -4.63 6.95
CA THR A 65 -1.54 -5.73 6.10
C THR A 65 -2.73 -6.51 5.54
N PRO A 66 -2.56 -7.28 4.45
CA PRO A 66 -3.64 -8.13 3.94
C PRO A 66 -4.20 -9.10 4.96
N ALA A 67 -3.36 -9.65 5.84
CA ALA A 67 -3.76 -10.55 6.91
C ALA A 67 -4.62 -9.83 7.97
N GLU A 68 -4.19 -8.66 8.43
CA GLU A 68 -4.96 -7.85 9.39
C GLU A 68 -6.29 -7.36 8.81
N ALA A 69 -6.30 -6.97 7.53
CA ALA A 69 -7.51 -6.56 6.84
C ALA A 69 -8.51 -7.72 6.67
N ALA A 70 -8.02 -8.94 6.39
CA ALA A 70 -8.85 -10.14 6.32
C ALA A 70 -9.46 -10.48 7.69
N SER A 71 -8.66 -10.50 8.75
CA SER A 71 -9.12 -10.82 10.11
C SER A 71 -10.21 -9.86 10.61
N LYS A 72 -10.10 -8.55 10.34
CA LYS A 72 -11.12 -7.56 10.74
C LYS A 72 -12.43 -7.68 9.95
N LYS A 73 -12.40 -8.24 8.74
CA LYS A 73 -13.59 -8.42 7.90
C LYS A 73 -14.47 -9.58 8.37
N GLU A 74 -13.91 -10.54 9.11
CA GLU A 74 -14.63 -11.69 9.66
C GLU A 74 -15.36 -11.36 10.96
N THR A 75 -15.12 -10.19 11.54
CA THR A 75 -15.71 -9.75 12.82
C THR A 75 -16.94 -8.86 12.65
N HIS A 76 -17.38 -8.57 11.41
CA HIS A 76 -18.50 -7.67 11.09
C HIS A 76 -19.46 -8.26 10.05
#